data_AF-A0A315EIK5-F1
#
_entry.id   AF-A0A315EIK5-F1
#
_cell.length_a   1.000
_cell.length_b   1.000
_cell.length_c   1.000
_cell.angle_alpha   90.00
_cell.angle_beta   90.00
_cell.angle_gamma   90.00
#
_symmetry.space_group_name_H-M   'P 1'
#
loop_
_entity.id
_entity.type
_entity.pdbx_description
1 polymer ?
#
loop_
_entity_poly.entity_id
_entity_poly.type
_entity_poly.pdbx_seq_one_letter_code
_entity_poly.pdbx_strand_id
1 'polypeptide(L)'
;MASSTDHSTESRQLGPNKADKLFLAFLALVVVAVTGLGVVNYKEALKTETAKSNGEAWVAWLTETGATRFEANTPHPACKGGVKPAADAKADTPGTWGACLAHVMATTELKDQINPFFNTTPHFVAACVPSDRTLMGAILLEDLMPTPPGSATPFVASQLLETDSIDYKMQLRLSVCDKGGYAIKVAEFEF
;
A
#
# COMPACT_ATOMS: atom_id res chain seq x y z
N MET A 1 52.65 -63.76 -42.92
CA MET A 1 51.29 -63.18 -42.79
C MET A 1 51.37 -62.10 -41.72
N ALA A 2 51.29 -60.83 -42.09
CA ALA A 2 51.24 -59.72 -41.15
C ALA A 2 49.96 -58.94 -41.47
N SER A 3 48.96 -59.08 -40.58
CA SER A 3 47.72 -58.32 -40.64
C SER A 3 47.95 -57.03 -39.85
N SER A 4 48.20 -55.93 -40.55
CA SER A 4 48.27 -54.60 -39.94
C SER A 4 46.88 -54.19 -39.48
N THR A 5 46.67 -54.12 -38.17
CA THR A 5 45.52 -53.45 -37.55
C THR A 5 45.70 -51.94 -37.71
N ASP A 6 45.04 -51.36 -38.71
CA ASP A 6 44.85 -49.91 -38.81
C ASP A 6 43.92 -49.45 -37.69
N HIS A 7 44.49 -49.04 -36.56
CA HIS A 7 43.78 -48.25 -35.56
C HIS A 7 43.70 -46.81 -36.05
N SER A 8 42.62 -46.49 -36.79
CA SER A 8 42.24 -45.11 -37.01
C SER A 8 41.98 -44.46 -35.64
N THR A 9 42.88 -43.56 -35.25
CA THR A 9 42.74 -42.76 -34.04
C THR A 9 41.69 -41.70 -34.34
N GLU A 10 40.42 -42.02 -34.06
CA GLU A 10 39.36 -41.02 -34.09
C GLU A 10 39.75 -39.92 -33.10
N SER A 11 39.97 -38.70 -33.61
CA SER A 11 40.29 -37.56 -32.75
C SER A 11 39.08 -37.29 -31.86
N ARG A 12 39.11 -37.80 -30.62
CA ARG A 12 38.13 -37.41 -29.61
C ARG A 12 38.23 -35.90 -29.43
N GLN A 13 37.32 -35.14 -30.02
CA GLN A 13 37.13 -33.73 -29.69
C GLN A 13 36.61 -33.67 -28.26
N LEU A 14 37.52 -33.57 -27.29
CA LEU A 14 37.24 -33.43 -25.86
C LEU A 14 36.80 -32.00 -25.47
N GLY A 15 36.49 -31.13 -26.44
CA GLY A 15 36.11 -29.73 -26.21
C GLY A 15 34.70 -29.41 -26.71
N PRO A 16 34.03 -28.39 -26.16
CA PRO A 16 32.67 -28.01 -26.54
C PRO A 16 32.60 -27.66 -28.03
N ASN A 17 31.67 -28.30 -28.73
CA ASN A 17 31.44 -28.07 -30.14
C ASN A 17 30.76 -26.70 -30.37
N LYS A 18 30.54 -26.31 -31.63
CA LYS A 18 29.92 -25.02 -31.96
C LYS A 18 28.50 -24.87 -31.38
N ALA A 19 27.73 -25.96 -31.35
CA ALA A 19 26.38 -25.97 -30.79
C ALA A 19 26.42 -25.82 -29.25
N ASP A 20 27.35 -26.48 -28.56
CA ASP A 20 27.55 -26.33 -27.12
C ASP A 20 27.89 -24.88 -26.73
N LYS A 21 28.76 -24.23 -27.50
CA LYS A 21 29.12 -22.81 -27.28
C LYS A 21 27.92 -21.88 -27.49
N LEU A 22 27.11 -22.13 -28.52
CA LEU A 22 25.89 -21.36 -28.79
C LEU A 22 24.85 -21.57 -27.69
N PHE A 23 24.68 -22.81 -27.23
CA PHE A 23 23.79 -23.15 -26.13
C PHE A 23 24.21 -22.49 -24.82
N LEU A 24 25.50 -22.52 -24.47
CA LEU A 24 26.02 -21.85 -23.28
C LEU A 24 25.85 -20.32 -23.34
N ALA A 25 26.07 -19.71 -24.51
CA ALA A 25 25.82 -18.28 -24.70
C ALA A 25 24.33 -17.94 -24.54
N PHE A 26 23.45 -18.80 -25.07
CA PHE A 26 22.01 -18.66 -24.87
C PHE A 26 21.61 -18.79 -23.40
N LEU A 27 22.14 -19.77 -22.67
CA LEU A 27 21.89 -19.91 -21.23
C LEU A 27 22.37 -18.68 -20.45
N ALA A 28 23.55 -18.15 -20.75
CA ALA A 28 24.04 -16.92 -20.13
C ALA A 28 23.10 -15.73 -20.40
N LEU A 29 22.58 -15.58 -21.62
CA LEU A 29 21.60 -14.56 -21.97
C LEU A 29 20.31 -14.73 -21.15
N VAL A 30 19.78 -15.96 -21.06
CA VAL A 30 18.58 -16.26 -20.27
C VAL A 30 18.79 -15.89 -18.79
N VAL A 31 19.94 -16.21 -18.20
CA VAL A 31 20.27 -15.85 -16.81
C VAL A 31 20.28 -14.33 -16.62
N VAL A 32 20.88 -13.58 -17.55
CA VAL A 32 20.88 -12.10 -17.52
C VAL A 32 19.45 -11.55 -17.62
N ALA A 33 18.64 -12.08 -18.54
CA ALA A 33 17.26 -11.64 -18.73
C ALA A 33 16.39 -11.89 -17.49
N VAL A 34 16.47 -13.09 -16.90
CA VAL A 34 15.71 -13.43 -15.68
C VAL A 34 16.17 -12.58 -14.49
N THR A 35 17.47 -12.34 -14.35
CA THR A 35 18.00 -11.46 -13.30
C THR A 35 17.48 -10.03 -13.46
N GLY A 36 17.45 -9.52 -14.69
CA GLY A 36 16.87 -8.21 -14.99
C GLY A 36 15.40 -8.10 -14.62
N LEU A 37 14.58 -9.11 -14.96
CA LEU A 37 13.18 -9.18 -14.55
C LEU A 37 13.02 -9.22 -13.02
N GLY A 38 13.89 -9.98 -12.34
CA GLY A 38 13.92 -10.04 -10.88
C GLY A 38 14.17 -8.67 -10.24
N VAL A 39 15.14 -7.91 -10.74
CA VAL A 39 15.44 -6.56 -10.23
C VAL A 39 14.28 -5.59 -10.44
N VAL A 40 13.61 -5.64 -11.59
CA VAL A 40 12.44 -4.78 -11.86
C VAL A 40 11.29 -5.12 -10.91
N ASN A 41 10.98 -6.41 -10.74
CA ASN A 41 9.90 -6.84 -9.85
C ASN A 41 10.20 -6.48 -8.39
N TYR A 42 11.45 -6.61 -7.95
CA TYR A 42 11.86 -6.22 -6.61
C TYR A 42 11.67 -4.71 -6.35
N LYS A 43 12.08 -3.85 -7.29
CA LYS A 43 11.89 -2.40 -7.18
C LYS A 43 10.40 -2.01 -7.13
N GLU A 44 9.57 -2.70 -7.90
CA GLU A 44 8.12 -2.48 -7.88
C GLU A 44 7.50 -2.94 -6.55
N ALA A 45 7.96 -4.05 -5.98
CA ALA A 45 7.53 -4.50 -4.65
C ALA A 45 7.89 -3.49 -3.55
N LEU A 46 9.08 -2.87 -3.61
CA LEU A 46 9.49 -1.84 -2.64
C LEU A 46 8.55 -0.63 -2.63
N LYS A 47 7.96 -0.26 -3.77
CA LYS A 47 6.95 0.82 -3.81
C LYS A 47 5.72 0.44 -3.00
N THR A 48 5.23 -0.80 -3.15
CA THR A 48 4.08 -1.28 -2.36
C THR A 48 4.40 -1.30 -0.87
N GLU A 49 5.58 -1.79 -0.47
CA GLU A 49 5.99 -1.80 0.94
C GLU A 49 6.13 -0.39 1.52
N THR A 50 6.68 0.55 0.75
CA THR A 50 6.77 1.95 1.17
C THR A 50 5.38 2.58 1.32
N ALA A 51 4.47 2.32 0.38
CA ALA A 51 3.09 2.80 0.46
C ALA A 51 2.36 2.20 1.68
N LYS A 52 2.59 0.92 1.98
CA LYS A 52 2.07 0.27 3.19
C LYS A 52 2.63 0.91 4.46
N SER A 53 3.94 1.15 4.52
CA SER A 53 4.60 1.82 5.65
C SER A 53 4.05 3.24 5.89
N ASN A 54 3.74 3.99 4.82
CA ASN A 54 3.04 5.27 4.95
C ASN A 54 1.69 5.08 5.66
N GLY A 55 0.90 4.07 5.25
CA GLY A 55 -0.36 3.72 5.90
C GLY A 55 -0.18 3.30 7.37
N GLU A 56 0.87 2.57 7.71
CA GLU A 56 1.18 2.19 9.10
C GLU A 56 1.46 3.41 9.98
N ALA A 57 2.16 4.42 9.46
CA ALA A 57 2.38 5.68 10.17
C ALA A 57 1.07 6.45 10.39
N TRP A 58 0.15 6.45 9.41
CA TRP A 58 -1.20 6.99 9.61
C TRP A 58 -1.96 6.24 10.70
N VAL A 59 -1.93 4.91 10.70
CA VAL A 59 -2.57 4.08 11.74
C VAL A 59 -2.00 4.41 13.11
N ALA A 60 -0.68 4.50 13.24
CA ALA A 60 -0.03 4.81 14.52
C ALA A 60 -0.47 6.17 15.06
N TRP A 61 -0.41 7.21 14.22
CA TRP A 61 -0.81 8.56 14.59
C TRP A 61 -2.29 8.66 14.95
N LEU A 62 -3.17 8.05 14.13
CA LEU A 62 -4.61 8.06 14.39
C LEU A 62 -4.96 7.28 15.66
N THR A 63 -4.33 6.14 15.91
CA THR A 63 -4.56 5.35 17.13
C THR A 63 -4.15 6.13 18.39
N GLU A 64 -2.99 6.80 18.37
CA GLU A 64 -2.53 7.63 19.48
C GLU A 64 -3.46 8.83 19.72
N THR A 65 -3.87 9.49 18.65
CA THR A 65 -4.82 10.62 18.73
C THR A 65 -6.19 10.17 19.22
N GLY A 66 -6.69 9.02 18.74
CA GLY A 66 -7.96 8.42 19.14
C GLY A 66 -8.04 8.14 20.63
N ALA A 67 -6.92 7.74 21.26
CA ALA A 67 -6.87 7.48 22.69
C ALA A 67 -7.14 8.73 23.55
N THR A 68 -6.78 9.92 23.08
CA THR A 68 -6.81 11.17 23.89
C THR A 68 -7.82 12.20 23.40
N ARG A 69 -8.43 12.02 22.22
CA ARG A 69 -9.28 13.05 21.60
C ARG A 69 -10.58 13.39 22.35
N PHE A 70 -11.02 12.56 23.27
CA PHE A 70 -12.17 12.84 24.15
C PHE A 70 -11.78 13.53 25.47
N GLU A 71 -10.49 13.71 25.74
CA GLU A 71 -10.02 14.41 26.91
C GLU A 71 -10.30 15.92 26.80
N ALA A 72 -10.43 16.59 27.95
CA ALA A 72 -10.67 18.03 27.99
C ALA A 72 -9.56 18.82 27.28
N ASN A 73 -8.31 18.39 27.44
CA ASN A 73 -7.09 19.03 26.92
C ASN A 73 -6.37 18.13 25.90
N THR A 74 -7.09 17.63 24.88
CA THR A 74 -6.46 16.84 23.81
C THR A 74 -5.35 17.64 23.09
N PRO A 75 -4.19 17.03 22.76
CA PRO A 75 -3.11 17.67 22.00
C PRO A 75 -3.52 18.16 20.61
N HIS A 76 -4.59 17.56 20.04
CA HIS A 76 -5.08 17.86 18.69
C HIS A 76 -6.53 18.37 18.74
N PRO A 77 -6.76 19.67 19.07
CA PRO A 77 -8.11 20.22 19.21
C PRO A 77 -8.99 20.10 17.95
N ALA A 78 -8.39 20.09 16.77
CA ALA A 78 -9.11 19.93 15.50
C ALA A 78 -9.70 18.51 15.33
N CYS A 79 -9.12 17.51 16.01
CA CYS A 79 -9.56 16.12 16.00
C CYS A 79 -10.39 15.75 17.23
N LYS A 80 -10.82 16.75 18.03
CA LYS A 80 -11.50 16.54 19.30
C LYS A 80 -12.84 15.82 19.12
N GLY A 81 -13.01 14.72 19.85
CA GLY A 81 -14.29 14.00 19.92
C GLY A 81 -15.32 14.72 20.78
N GLY A 82 -16.59 14.35 20.62
CA GLY A 82 -17.73 14.93 21.36
C GLY A 82 -18.20 16.30 20.87
N VAL A 83 -17.52 16.90 19.89
CA VAL A 83 -17.95 18.15 19.25
C VAL A 83 -18.86 17.80 18.08
N LYS A 84 -20.17 17.95 18.28
CA LYS A 84 -21.16 17.65 17.22
C LYS A 84 -21.21 18.80 16.20
N PRO A 85 -20.83 18.57 14.92
CA PRO A 85 -21.00 19.58 13.88
C PRO A 85 -22.49 19.77 13.54
N ALA A 86 -22.82 20.93 12.97
CA ALA A 86 -24.17 21.19 12.45
C ALA A 86 -24.51 20.23 11.29
N ALA A 87 -25.80 19.99 11.02
CA ALA A 87 -26.22 19.05 9.97
C ALA A 87 -25.80 19.49 8.55
N ASP A 88 -25.59 20.79 8.35
CA ASP A 88 -25.11 21.43 7.12
C ASP A 88 -23.63 21.85 7.21
N ALA A 89 -22.89 21.25 8.15
CA ALA A 89 -21.47 21.54 8.35
C ALA A 89 -20.65 21.23 7.10
N LYS A 90 -19.73 22.13 6.79
CA LYS A 90 -18.75 21.98 5.72
C LYS A 90 -17.53 21.21 6.22
N ALA A 91 -16.72 20.69 5.30
CA ALA A 91 -15.52 19.91 5.58
C ALA A 91 -14.55 20.58 6.57
N ASP A 92 -14.48 21.91 6.60
CA ASP A 92 -13.62 22.72 7.47
C ASP A 92 -14.22 23.05 8.85
N THR A 93 -15.43 22.56 9.14
CA THR A 93 -16.14 22.86 10.40
C THR A 93 -15.56 22.05 11.56
N PRO A 94 -15.34 22.63 12.75
CA PRO A 94 -14.90 21.86 13.91
C PRO A 94 -15.81 20.66 14.21
N GLY A 95 -15.21 19.49 14.50
CA GLY A 95 -15.93 18.25 14.74
C GLY A 95 -16.18 17.39 13.49
N THR A 96 -15.71 17.83 12.31
CA THR A 96 -15.67 17.00 11.10
C THR A 96 -14.32 16.33 10.91
N TRP A 97 -14.30 15.23 10.15
CA TRP A 97 -13.06 14.59 9.70
C TRP A 97 -12.19 15.53 8.86
N GLY A 98 -12.76 16.33 7.97
CA GLY A 98 -12.02 17.24 7.09
C GLY A 98 -11.23 18.29 7.86
N ALA A 99 -11.78 18.84 8.95
CA ALA A 99 -11.08 19.78 9.80
C ALA A 99 -9.91 19.12 10.54
N CYS A 100 -10.10 17.88 11.01
CA CYS A 100 -9.02 17.07 11.59
C CYS A 100 -7.94 16.76 10.55
N LEU A 101 -8.32 16.28 9.36
CA LEU A 101 -7.39 15.96 8.27
C LEU A 101 -6.57 17.18 7.85
N ALA A 102 -7.19 18.35 7.70
CA ALA A 102 -6.48 19.59 7.38
C ALA A 102 -5.46 19.96 8.46
N HIS A 103 -5.78 19.73 9.74
CA HIS A 103 -4.81 19.91 10.83
C HIS A 103 -3.64 18.94 10.71
N VAL A 104 -3.91 17.65 10.49
CA VAL A 104 -2.86 16.62 10.31
C VAL A 104 -1.90 17.01 9.19
N MET A 105 -2.44 17.39 8.04
CA MET A 105 -1.66 17.78 6.87
C MET A 105 -0.90 19.11 7.04
N ALA A 106 -1.21 19.90 8.07
CA ALA A 106 -0.49 21.13 8.38
C ALA A 106 0.61 20.92 9.44
N THR A 107 0.31 20.18 10.50
CA THR A 107 1.09 20.17 11.75
C THR A 107 1.95 18.94 11.96
N THR A 108 1.67 17.84 11.28
CA THR A 108 2.36 16.55 11.48
C THR A 108 3.36 16.26 10.37
N GLU A 109 4.21 15.26 10.61
CA GLU A 109 5.14 14.70 9.61
C GLU A 109 4.43 13.89 8.51
N LEU A 110 3.15 13.55 8.69
CA LEU A 110 2.38 12.79 7.69
C LEU A 110 2.21 13.56 6.37
N LYS A 111 2.28 14.89 6.40
CA LYS A 111 2.24 15.74 5.20
C LYS A 111 3.44 15.55 4.27
N ASP A 112 4.58 15.13 4.84
CA ASP A 112 5.85 14.96 4.13
C ASP A 112 5.96 13.55 3.53
N GLN A 113 4.97 12.68 3.76
CA GLN A 113 4.91 11.39 3.11
C GLN A 113 4.80 11.52 1.60
N ILE A 114 5.46 10.60 0.89
CA ILE A 114 5.47 10.54 -0.56
C ILE A 114 4.89 9.21 -1.00
N ASN A 115 3.94 9.28 -1.93
CA ASN A 115 3.48 8.13 -2.68
C ASN A 115 4.58 7.69 -3.67
N PRO A 116 5.16 6.49 -3.51
CA PRO A 116 6.30 6.03 -4.30
C PRO A 116 5.95 5.68 -5.76
N PHE A 117 4.66 5.66 -6.12
CA PHE A 117 4.19 5.43 -7.48
C PHE A 117 4.15 6.71 -8.32
N PHE A 118 3.78 7.84 -7.71
CA PHE A 118 3.58 9.12 -8.40
C PHE A 118 4.53 10.22 -7.93
N ASN A 119 5.30 9.98 -6.88
CA ASN A 119 6.20 10.96 -6.26
C ASN A 119 5.46 12.24 -5.83
N THR A 120 4.22 12.08 -5.35
CA THR A 120 3.34 13.13 -4.84
C THR A 120 2.84 12.76 -3.45
N THR A 121 2.27 13.71 -2.71
CA THR A 121 1.65 13.42 -1.41
C THR A 121 0.55 12.36 -1.56
N PRO A 122 0.52 11.31 -0.71
CA PRO A 122 -0.60 10.37 -0.66
C PRO A 122 -1.91 11.13 -0.43
N HIS A 123 -2.91 10.81 -1.23
CA HIS A 123 -4.24 11.40 -1.09
C HIS A 123 -5.22 10.33 -0.62
N PHE A 124 -6.28 10.78 0.06
CA PHE A 124 -7.37 9.93 0.49
C PHE A 124 -8.33 9.67 -0.67
N VAL A 125 -8.76 8.41 -0.82
CA VAL A 125 -9.65 7.98 -1.90
C VAL A 125 -10.86 7.24 -1.35
N ALA A 126 -11.92 7.22 -2.15
CA ALA A 126 -13.17 6.55 -1.80
C ALA A 126 -13.11 5.02 -1.85
N ALA A 127 -12.31 4.50 -2.77
CA ALA A 127 -12.11 3.07 -2.94
C ALA A 127 -10.82 2.84 -3.73
N CYS A 128 -10.22 1.66 -3.56
CA CYS A 128 -9.21 1.15 -4.47
C CYS A 128 -9.91 0.43 -5.64
N VAL A 129 -9.73 0.95 -6.85
CA VAL A 129 -10.39 0.45 -8.07
C VAL A 129 -9.34 -0.14 -9.02
N PRO A 130 -9.37 -1.46 -9.32
CA PRO A 130 -8.32 -2.09 -10.14
C PRO A 130 -8.20 -1.57 -11.58
N SER A 131 -9.29 -1.01 -12.12
CA SER A 131 -9.29 -0.38 -13.44
C SER A 131 -8.71 1.03 -13.43
N ASP A 132 -8.60 1.67 -12.26
CA ASP A 132 -8.06 3.02 -12.12
C ASP A 132 -6.62 2.97 -11.60
N ARG A 133 -5.68 3.14 -12.53
CA ARG A 133 -4.25 3.12 -12.22
C ARG A 133 -3.79 4.38 -11.50
N THR A 134 -4.58 5.43 -11.39
CA THR A 134 -4.20 6.67 -10.70
C THR A 134 -4.22 6.53 -9.18
N LEU A 135 -4.82 5.45 -8.67
CA LEU A 135 -5.03 5.22 -7.25
C LEU A 135 -3.85 4.51 -6.57
N MET A 136 -2.83 4.04 -7.30
CA MET A 136 -1.71 3.29 -6.70
C MET A 136 -1.03 4.11 -5.61
N GLY A 137 -0.90 3.55 -4.41
CA GLY A 137 -0.33 4.20 -3.22
C GLY A 137 -1.25 5.23 -2.55
N ALA A 138 -2.49 5.38 -2.99
CA ALA A 138 -3.50 6.19 -2.29
C ALA A 138 -3.99 5.49 -1.01
N ILE A 139 -4.51 6.29 -0.09
CA ILE A 139 -5.00 5.81 1.22
C ILE A 139 -6.52 5.74 1.18
N LEU A 140 -7.07 4.59 1.53
CA LEU A 140 -8.50 4.38 1.74
C LEU A 140 -8.75 4.32 3.24
N LEU A 141 -9.55 5.24 3.76
CA LEU A 141 -9.98 5.26 5.15
C LEU A 141 -11.49 5.03 5.22
N GLU A 142 -11.87 3.96 5.88
CA GLU A 142 -13.27 3.54 6.02
C GLU A 142 -13.66 3.59 7.50
N ASP A 143 -14.89 4.02 7.77
CA ASP A 143 -15.55 3.85 9.05
C ASP A 143 -16.35 2.54 9.05
N LEU A 144 -16.15 1.74 10.10
CA LEU A 144 -16.81 0.46 10.32
C LEU A 144 -17.95 0.65 11.29
N MET A 145 -19.13 0.98 10.76
CA MET A 145 -20.34 1.07 11.57
C MET A 145 -20.86 -0.32 11.95
N PRO A 146 -21.13 -0.59 13.24
CA PRO A 146 -21.71 -1.85 13.68
C PRO A 146 -23.13 -2.00 13.13
N THR A 147 -23.43 -3.17 12.58
CA THR A 147 -24.77 -3.47 12.07
C THR A 147 -25.74 -3.83 13.20
N PRO A 148 -27.06 -3.71 12.96
CA PRO A 148 -28.05 -4.14 13.94
C PRO A 148 -27.89 -5.62 14.33
N PRO A 149 -28.15 -5.99 15.60
CA PRO A 149 -28.14 -7.38 16.05
C PRO A 149 -29.02 -8.27 15.15
N GLY A 150 -28.47 -9.41 14.73
CA GLY A 150 -29.14 -10.33 13.80
C GLY A 150 -28.74 -10.16 12.33
N SER A 151 -27.92 -9.16 11.98
CA SER A 151 -27.28 -9.08 10.66
C SER A 151 -26.24 -10.19 10.45
N ALA A 152 -26.09 -10.65 9.22
CA ALA A 152 -25.07 -11.64 8.85
C ALA A 152 -23.65 -11.06 8.82
N THR A 153 -23.52 -9.75 8.62
CA THR A 153 -22.23 -9.03 8.65
C THR A 153 -22.18 -8.12 9.87
N PRO A 154 -21.16 -8.20 10.74
CA PRO A 154 -21.12 -7.45 11.99
C PRO A 154 -20.83 -5.95 11.80
N PHE A 155 -20.23 -5.57 10.68
CA PHE A 155 -19.88 -4.19 10.35
C PHE A 155 -20.19 -3.90 8.88
N VAL A 156 -20.57 -2.65 8.60
CA VAL A 156 -20.61 -2.08 7.26
C VAL A 156 -19.50 -1.06 7.16
N ALA A 157 -18.61 -1.26 6.20
CA ALA A 157 -17.57 -0.29 5.87
C ALA A 157 -18.17 0.80 4.97
N SER A 158 -18.05 2.04 5.39
CA SER A 158 -18.35 3.22 4.58
C SER A 158 -17.11 4.09 4.47
N GLN A 159 -16.92 4.72 3.31
CA GLN A 159 -15.86 5.73 3.17
C GLN A 159 -16.04 6.83 4.22
N LEU A 160 -14.95 7.20 4.90
CA LEU A 160 -14.94 8.37 5.76
C LEU A 160 -14.80 9.64 4.90
N LEU A 161 -15.87 10.42 4.80
CA LEU A 161 -15.94 11.68 4.06
C LEU A 161 -15.46 12.85 4.91
N GLU A 162 -14.97 13.91 4.28
CA GLU A 162 -14.49 15.10 5.00
C GLU A 162 -15.58 15.82 5.81
N THR A 163 -16.85 15.66 5.43
CA THR A 163 -17.99 16.21 6.16
C THR A 163 -18.46 15.33 7.31
N ASP A 164 -17.93 14.11 7.42
CA ASP A 164 -18.40 13.17 8.44
C ASP A 164 -18.03 13.64 9.84
N SER A 165 -18.97 13.45 10.75
CA SER A 165 -18.81 13.79 12.15
C SER A 165 -17.86 12.82 12.83
N ILE A 166 -16.89 13.37 13.56
CA ILE A 166 -16.01 12.62 14.45
C ILE A 166 -16.43 12.79 15.93
N ASP A 167 -17.70 13.11 16.20
CA ASP A 167 -18.19 13.37 17.56
C ASP A 167 -18.28 12.11 18.46
N TYR A 168 -18.25 10.92 17.88
CA TYR A 168 -18.33 9.65 18.58
C TYR A 168 -17.09 8.79 18.31
N LYS A 169 -16.93 7.73 19.10
CA LYS A 169 -15.82 6.79 19.02
C LYS A 169 -16.01 5.83 17.84
N MET A 170 -15.12 5.90 16.87
CA MET A 170 -15.24 5.26 15.55
C MET A 170 -14.34 4.02 15.49
N GLN A 171 -14.74 3.04 14.70
CA GLN A 171 -13.87 1.91 14.37
C GLN A 171 -13.42 2.10 12.93
N LEU A 172 -12.18 2.54 12.72
CA LEU A 172 -11.67 2.83 11.39
C LEU A 172 -10.92 1.63 10.81
N ARG A 173 -10.98 1.50 9.48
CA ARG A 173 -10.10 0.62 8.70
C ARG A 173 -9.29 1.47 7.74
N LEU A 174 -7.97 1.35 7.82
CA LEU A 174 -7.07 1.95 6.85
C LEU A 174 -6.53 0.88 5.90
N SER A 175 -6.65 1.16 4.61
CA SER A 175 -6.06 0.37 3.54
C SER A 175 -5.26 1.26 2.61
N VAL A 176 -4.30 0.67 1.90
CA VAL A 176 -3.52 1.35 0.87
C VAL A 176 -3.74 0.64 -0.46
N CYS A 177 -3.92 1.40 -1.54
CA CYS A 177 -4.12 0.81 -2.86
C CYS A 177 -2.77 0.33 -3.42
N ASP A 178 -2.70 -0.93 -3.83
CA ASP A 178 -1.49 -1.51 -4.41
C ASP A 178 -1.30 -1.10 -5.88
N LYS A 179 -0.24 -1.62 -6.51
CA LYS A 179 0.01 -1.42 -7.95
C LYS A 179 -1.14 -1.91 -8.86
N GLY A 180 -1.85 -2.94 -8.42
CA GLY A 180 -3.01 -3.50 -9.09
C GLY A 180 -4.28 -2.66 -8.92
N GLY A 181 -4.28 -1.65 -8.05
CA GLY A 181 -5.46 -0.91 -7.63
C GLY A 181 -6.34 -1.67 -6.65
N TYR A 182 -5.81 -2.70 -5.97
CA TYR A 182 -6.48 -3.44 -4.91
C TYR A 182 -6.14 -2.89 -3.54
N ALA A 183 -7.11 -2.92 -2.62
CA ALA A 183 -6.90 -2.49 -1.25
C ALA A 183 -6.06 -3.52 -0.47
N ILE A 184 -4.92 -3.09 0.05
CA ILE A 184 -4.15 -3.82 1.07
C ILE A 184 -4.59 -3.28 2.42
N LYS A 185 -5.31 -4.10 3.20
CA LYS A 185 -5.68 -3.76 4.58
C LYS A 185 -4.42 -3.61 5.42
N VAL A 186 -4.22 -2.42 5.99
CA VAL A 186 -3.10 -2.13 6.90
C VAL A 186 -3.51 -2.48 8.32
N ALA A 187 -4.59 -1.87 8.81
CA ALA A 187 -5.12 -2.13 10.14
C ALA A 187 -6.60 -1.77 10.27
N GLU A 188 -7.23 -2.33 11.29
CA GLU A 188 -8.45 -1.82 11.90
C GLU A 188 -8.11 -1.35 13.29
N PHE A 189 -8.58 -0.16 13.65
CA PHE A 189 -8.24 0.47 14.92
C PHE A 189 -9.39 1.35 15.38
N GLU A 190 -9.30 1.74 16.63
CA GLU A 190 -10.26 2.63 17.25
C GLU A 190 -9.75 4.06 17.12
N PHE A 191 -10.60 4.95 16.65
CA PHE A 191 -10.35 6.38 16.60
C PHE A 191 -11.36 7.07 17.49
#